data_AF-A0A421B3S6-F1
#
_entry.id   AF-A0A421B3S6-F1
#
_cell.length_a   1.000
_cell.length_b   1.000
_cell.length_c   1.000
_cell.angle_alpha   90.00
_cell.angle_beta   90.00
_cell.angle_gamma   90.00
#
_symmetry.space_group_name_H-M   'P 1'
#
loop_
_entity.id
_entity.type
_entity.pdbx_description
1 polymer ?
#
loop_
_entity_poly.entity_id
_entity_poly.type
_entity_poly.pdbx_seq_one_letter_code
_entity_poly.pdbx_strand_id
1 'polypeptide(L)'
;MRTRHRLFTGLGAAALIAAGLVITPIAAHADNLLTNPGFESGTLSGWTCAGGTGSVVGTPVHGGSKALAGAASASNNARCAQTVAVKPSTAYTLSGWVRGSYVHLGVTGGAVKWASSTSGYTQLSISFTTTASQTSAEVYLHGWYGQGTYNADDIALDGPGGGGGNDTQAPTAPANPRVTSVTANSVSLAWDASTDNVGVTGYEVVRSGQVTPATGTSATVTGLSPSTSYSFTVRAKDAAGNTSPASAAVTATTGKDDGNPGPRFIQAAPYLYLGWGNPPAAADVMRATGVKWFTMAFILAQNGCNPTWDSQRPLKGGVDENNVKAIRAAGGDIVPSIGGWSGNKLGPNCATAELLAGAYQKVIDAYGLKAIDVDIENTDEFESAAVQDRILTALKIVKTNNPGLRTILTFPTLNTGPNSWGNRLIEQAKALNANIDNFTIMPFNFGGAADMYAATVNSTEGLKNKLKSTFGWTDAEAYAHVGISGMNNASDAGENTTPQIWTRIRDWSNANHIGRFSFWAVNRDRPNWEFTAITAGFTG
;
A
#
# COMPACT_ATOMS: atom_id res chain seq x y z
N MET A 1 -27.83 80.42 -24.77
CA MET A 1 -26.54 80.25 -25.48
C MET A 1 -26.12 78.79 -25.33
N ARG A 2 -26.19 77.99 -26.41
CA ARG A 2 -25.03 77.44 -27.16
C ARG A 2 -24.22 76.42 -26.32
N THR A 3 -23.95 75.17 -26.69
CA THR A 3 -24.17 74.38 -27.93
C THR A 3 -23.84 72.90 -27.62
N ARG A 4 -24.37 72.00 -28.46
CA ARG A 4 -24.24 70.52 -28.51
C ARG A 4 -22.79 69.97 -28.44
N HIS A 5 -22.63 68.70 -28.09
CA HIS A 5 -21.98 67.66 -28.95
C HIS A 5 -22.51 66.24 -28.65
N ARG A 6 -22.63 65.44 -29.72
CA ARG A 6 -23.23 64.08 -29.84
C ARG A 6 -22.15 62.99 -29.78
N LEU A 7 -22.57 61.74 -29.55
CA LEU A 7 -22.20 60.44 -30.20
C LEU A 7 -22.29 59.30 -29.14
N PHE A 8 -23.24 58.33 -29.23
CA PHE A 8 -23.15 57.02 -29.93
C PHE A 8 -21.88 56.23 -29.51
N THR A 9 -21.86 54.97 -29.06
CA THR A 9 -22.65 53.73 -29.29
C THR A 9 -22.08 52.64 -28.38
N GLY A 10 -22.81 51.56 -28.09
CA GLY A 10 -22.17 50.24 -27.88
C GLY A 10 -22.93 49.27 -26.98
N LEU A 11 -23.39 48.18 -27.59
CA LEU A 11 -24.12 47.04 -27.01
C LEU A 11 -23.26 46.18 -26.07
N GLY A 12 -23.95 45.48 -25.15
CA GLY A 12 -23.42 44.31 -24.46
C GLY A 12 -24.54 43.56 -23.72
N ALA A 13 -25.34 42.78 -24.45
CA ALA A 13 -26.31 41.86 -23.87
C ALA A 13 -25.59 40.62 -23.32
N ALA A 14 -25.71 40.36 -22.02
CA ALA A 14 -25.24 39.12 -21.40
C ALA A 14 -26.34 38.06 -21.51
N ALA A 15 -26.13 37.07 -22.38
CA ALA A 15 -26.96 35.87 -22.48
C ALA A 15 -26.58 34.89 -21.35
N LEU A 16 -27.52 34.60 -20.45
CA LEU A 16 -27.43 33.48 -19.51
C LEU A 16 -27.71 32.17 -20.26
N ILE A 17 -26.65 31.40 -20.53
CA ILE A 17 -26.76 30.00 -20.97
C ILE A 17 -26.87 29.13 -19.73
N ALA A 18 -28.10 28.71 -19.39
CA ALA A 18 -28.34 27.62 -18.46
C ALA A 18 -28.08 26.29 -19.18
N ALA A 19 -26.85 25.78 -19.11
CA ALA A 19 -26.57 24.41 -19.48
C ALA A 19 -27.13 23.49 -18.38
N GLY A 20 -28.33 22.95 -18.62
CA GLY A 20 -28.90 21.87 -17.81
C GLY A 20 -27.98 20.65 -17.90
N LEU A 21 -27.24 20.39 -16.83
CA LEU A 21 -26.46 19.17 -16.68
C LEU A 21 -27.45 18.01 -16.52
N VAL A 22 -27.72 17.28 -17.60
CA VAL A 22 -28.37 15.98 -17.53
C VAL A 22 -27.37 15.03 -16.89
N ILE A 23 -27.47 14.87 -15.57
CA ILE A 23 -26.78 13.82 -14.84
C ILE A 23 -27.48 12.52 -15.23
N THR A 24 -26.95 11.80 -16.20
CA THR A 24 -27.26 10.38 -16.33
C THR A 24 -26.68 9.69 -15.10
N PRO A 25 -27.47 8.94 -14.31
CA PRO A 25 -26.89 8.11 -13.28
C PRO A 25 -26.02 7.06 -13.99
N ILE A 26 -24.71 7.21 -13.83
CA ILE A 26 -23.76 6.14 -14.12
C ILE A 26 -24.20 5.01 -13.19
N ALA A 27 -24.71 3.91 -13.76
CA ALA A 27 -25.03 2.73 -12.99
C ALA A 27 -23.71 2.26 -12.34
N ALA A 28 -23.56 2.53 -11.05
CA ALA A 28 -22.59 1.81 -10.24
C ALA A 28 -23.06 0.35 -10.27
N HIS A 29 -22.36 -0.50 -11.02
CA HIS A 29 -22.51 -1.94 -10.89
C HIS A 29 -22.11 -2.28 -9.45
N ALA A 30 -23.09 -2.62 -8.63
CA ALA A 30 -22.82 -3.15 -7.31
C ALA A 30 -22.28 -4.58 -7.49
N ASP A 31 -21.37 -5.01 -6.62
CA ASP A 31 -20.95 -6.41 -6.55
C ASP A 31 -22.19 -7.34 -6.49
N ASN A 32 -22.07 -8.52 -7.10
CA ASN A 32 -23.15 -9.52 -7.16
C ASN A 32 -23.75 -9.76 -5.76
N LEU A 33 -25.06 -9.52 -5.63
CA LEU A 33 -25.75 -9.57 -4.33
C LEU A 33 -25.94 -10.98 -3.76
N LEU A 34 -25.66 -12.01 -4.55
CA LEU A 34 -25.82 -13.41 -4.16
C LEU A 34 -24.59 -13.91 -3.41
N THR A 35 -24.83 -14.70 -2.36
CA THR A 35 -23.78 -15.47 -1.70
C THR A 35 -23.48 -16.73 -2.52
N ASN A 36 -22.19 -17.05 -2.65
CA ASN A 36 -21.69 -18.24 -3.34
C ASN A 36 -22.32 -18.45 -4.75
N PRO A 37 -22.30 -17.42 -5.62
CA PRO A 37 -23.03 -17.42 -6.89
C PRO A 37 -22.55 -18.44 -7.94
N GLY A 38 -21.27 -18.80 -7.89
CA GLY A 38 -20.66 -19.85 -8.74
C GLY A 38 -20.44 -21.17 -7.99
N PHE A 39 -20.97 -21.33 -6.77
CA PHE A 39 -20.86 -22.58 -5.99
C PHE A 39 -19.42 -23.03 -5.64
N GLU A 40 -18.42 -22.16 -5.82
CA GLU A 40 -16.98 -22.41 -5.63
C GLU A 40 -16.57 -22.72 -4.19
N SER A 41 -17.44 -22.43 -3.20
CA SER A 41 -17.19 -22.84 -1.81
C SER A 41 -17.20 -24.37 -1.61
N GLY A 42 -17.61 -25.14 -2.62
CA GLY A 42 -17.77 -26.59 -2.54
C GLY A 42 -19.02 -27.03 -1.76
N THR A 43 -19.84 -26.08 -1.32
CA THR A 43 -21.10 -26.32 -0.60
C THR A 43 -22.23 -25.49 -1.22
N LEU A 44 -23.47 -25.78 -0.84
CA LEU A 44 -24.64 -24.96 -1.21
C LEU A 44 -24.83 -23.76 -0.25
N SER A 45 -23.76 -23.26 0.37
CA SER A 45 -23.86 -22.12 1.30
C SER A 45 -24.62 -20.96 0.65
N GLY A 46 -25.62 -20.41 1.37
CA GLY A 46 -26.51 -19.36 0.86
C GLY A 46 -27.70 -19.85 0.01
N TRP A 47 -27.72 -21.11 -0.43
CA TRP A 47 -28.78 -21.66 -1.30
C TRP A 47 -29.56 -22.78 -0.60
N THR A 48 -30.89 -22.72 -0.71
CA THR A 48 -31.79 -23.76 -0.19
C THR A 48 -32.41 -24.54 -1.34
N CYS A 49 -32.14 -25.84 -1.41
CA CYS A 49 -32.68 -26.74 -2.42
C CYS A 49 -33.78 -27.65 -1.85
N ALA A 50 -34.97 -27.59 -2.43
CA ALA A 50 -36.17 -28.25 -1.95
C ALA A 50 -36.02 -29.78 -1.88
N GLY A 51 -36.19 -30.35 -0.70
CA GLY A 51 -36.10 -31.80 -0.50
C GLY A 51 -34.69 -32.38 -0.63
N GLY A 52 -33.63 -31.55 -0.49
CA GLY A 52 -32.24 -32.02 -0.56
C GLY A 52 -31.80 -32.44 -1.96
N THR A 53 -32.46 -31.97 -3.01
CA THR A 53 -32.20 -32.34 -4.40
C THR A 53 -30.97 -31.64 -5.02
N GLY A 54 -30.37 -30.69 -4.31
CA GLY A 54 -29.23 -29.93 -4.78
C GLY A 54 -27.91 -30.55 -4.33
N SER A 55 -26.90 -30.45 -5.18
CA SER A 55 -25.50 -30.78 -4.85
C SER A 55 -24.54 -29.87 -5.62
N VAL A 56 -23.27 -29.83 -5.20
CA VAL A 56 -22.20 -29.15 -5.94
C VAL A 56 -21.38 -30.19 -6.69
N VAL A 57 -21.16 -29.97 -7.99
CA VAL A 57 -20.39 -30.86 -8.86
C VAL A 57 -19.13 -30.17 -9.39
N GLY A 58 -18.11 -30.95 -9.75
CA GLY A 58 -16.91 -30.44 -10.44
C GLY A 58 -16.97 -30.58 -11.97
N THR A 59 -18.01 -31.22 -12.49
CA THR A 59 -18.31 -31.29 -13.92
C THR A 59 -19.79 -31.68 -14.10
N PRO A 60 -20.50 -31.06 -15.06
CA PRO A 60 -20.06 -29.94 -15.88
C PRO A 60 -20.02 -28.62 -15.09
N VAL A 61 -19.13 -27.71 -15.49
CA VAL A 61 -18.96 -26.35 -14.95
C VAL A 61 -18.86 -25.37 -16.12
N HIS A 62 -19.32 -24.13 -15.93
CA HIS A 62 -19.21 -23.06 -16.93
C HIS A 62 -18.02 -22.17 -16.62
N GLY A 63 -17.99 -21.62 -15.40
CA GLY A 63 -16.90 -20.85 -14.83
C GLY A 63 -16.25 -21.61 -13.67
N GLY A 64 -15.05 -21.21 -13.28
CA GLY A 64 -14.40 -21.76 -12.08
C GLY A 64 -14.21 -23.29 -12.10
N SER A 65 -14.50 -23.93 -10.96
CA SER A 65 -14.26 -25.35 -10.69
C SER A 65 -15.47 -26.11 -10.16
N LYS A 66 -16.59 -25.41 -9.89
CA LYS A 66 -17.80 -25.96 -9.29
C LYS A 66 -19.06 -25.41 -9.96
N ALA A 67 -20.15 -26.17 -9.87
CA ALA A 67 -21.46 -25.72 -10.31
C ALA A 67 -22.56 -26.40 -9.47
N LEU A 68 -23.77 -25.83 -9.49
CA LEU A 68 -24.96 -26.47 -8.94
C LEU A 68 -25.39 -27.65 -9.83
N ALA A 69 -25.83 -28.74 -9.20
CA ALA A 69 -26.60 -29.81 -9.82
C ALA A 69 -27.91 -30.02 -9.04
N GLY A 70 -29.05 -29.80 -9.70
CA GLY A 70 -30.39 -30.02 -9.15
C GLY A 70 -31.04 -31.27 -9.74
N ALA A 71 -31.28 -32.28 -8.93
CA ALA A 71 -31.82 -33.59 -9.34
C ALA A 71 -33.36 -33.60 -9.41
N ALA A 72 -33.94 -33.15 -10.54
CA ALA A 72 -35.39 -33.17 -10.71
C ALA A 72 -35.92 -34.61 -10.89
N SER A 73 -37.09 -34.86 -10.31
CA SER A 73 -37.80 -36.14 -10.35
C SER A 73 -39.26 -35.93 -10.79
N ALA A 74 -40.04 -37.01 -10.88
CA ALA A 74 -41.46 -36.90 -11.23
C ALA A 74 -42.29 -36.07 -10.23
N SER A 75 -41.86 -35.98 -8.96
CA SER A 75 -42.58 -35.30 -7.89
C SER A 75 -41.90 -34.02 -7.38
N ASN A 76 -40.71 -33.67 -7.88
CA ASN A 76 -39.95 -32.50 -7.45
C ASN A 76 -39.14 -31.91 -8.61
N ASN A 77 -39.26 -30.61 -8.86
CA ASN A 77 -38.52 -29.91 -9.91
C ASN A 77 -37.08 -29.50 -9.50
N ALA A 78 -36.66 -29.92 -8.31
CA ALA A 78 -35.37 -29.63 -7.71
C ALA A 78 -35.06 -28.14 -7.54
N ARG A 79 -36.05 -27.35 -7.12
CA ARG A 79 -35.89 -25.91 -6.92
C ARG A 79 -34.79 -25.59 -5.91
N CYS A 80 -33.86 -24.73 -6.30
CA CYS A 80 -32.86 -24.11 -5.43
C CYS A 80 -33.06 -22.59 -5.41
N ALA A 81 -33.11 -21.99 -4.22
CA ALA A 81 -33.43 -20.58 -4.05
C ALA A 81 -32.51 -19.90 -3.03
N GLN A 82 -32.35 -18.58 -3.17
CA GLN A 82 -31.66 -17.72 -2.23
C GLN A 82 -32.47 -16.43 -2.04
N THR A 83 -32.70 -16.04 -0.79
CA THR A 83 -33.35 -14.77 -0.44
C THR A 83 -32.29 -13.72 -0.14
N VAL A 84 -32.41 -12.57 -0.79
CA VAL A 84 -31.47 -11.45 -0.66
C VAL A 84 -32.19 -10.15 -0.38
N ALA A 85 -31.49 -9.23 0.30
CA ALA A 85 -31.98 -7.89 0.57
C ALA A 85 -31.95 -7.05 -0.72
N VAL A 86 -33.05 -6.36 -1.01
CA VAL A 86 -33.21 -5.45 -2.15
C VAL A 86 -33.79 -4.11 -1.66
N LYS A 87 -33.61 -3.04 -2.43
CA LYS A 87 -34.19 -1.72 -2.16
C LYS A 87 -35.59 -1.65 -2.76
N PRO A 88 -36.55 -0.93 -2.15
CA PRO A 88 -37.86 -0.68 -2.76
C PRO A 88 -37.77 0.14 -4.06
N SER A 89 -38.77 -0.01 -4.95
CA SER A 89 -38.88 0.75 -6.21
C SER A 89 -37.62 0.76 -7.08
N THR A 90 -36.85 -0.33 -7.06
CA THR A 90 -35.50 -0.39 -7.62
C THR A 90 -35.40 -1.51 -8.65
N ALA A 91 -34.75 -1.23 -9.78
CA ALA A 91 -34.52 -2.19 -10.84
C ALA A 91 -33.30 -3.07 -10.54
N TYR A 92 -33.43 -4.36 -10.84
CA TYR A 92 -32.41 -5.39 -10.71
C TYR A 92 -32.33 -6.23 -11.98
N THR A 93 -31.16 -6.81 -12.23
CA THR A 93 -30.95 -7.81 -13.29
C THR A 93 -30.48 -9.11 -12.68
N LEU A 94 -31.23 -10.19 -12.87
CA LEU A 94 -30.85 -11.55 -12.49
C LEU A 94 -30.40 -12.31 -13.73
N SER A 95 -29.20 -12.87 -13.70
CA SER A 95 -28.65 -13.69 -14.77
C SER A 95 -27.98 -14.95 -14.23
N GLY A 96 -27.76 -15.94 -15.09
CA GLY A 96 -27.05 -17.16 -14.73
C GLY A 96 -26.90 -18.09 -15.93
N TRP A 97 -25.88 -18.94 -15.89
CA TRP A 97 -25.64 -19.94 -16.93
C TRP A 97 -26.31 -21.25 -16.54
N VAL A 98 -27.12 -21.80 -17.44
CA VAL A 98 -27.86 -23.04 -17.18
C VAL A 98 -27.61 -24.10 -18.25
N ARG A 99 -27.62 -25.36 -17.83
CA ARG A 99 -27.53 -26.54 -18.69
C ARG A 99 -28.53 -27.58 -18.22
N GLY A 100 -29.28 -28.17 -19.14
CA GLY A 100 -30.32 -29.17 -18.86
C GLY A 100 -31.61 -28.91 -19.63
N SER A 101 -32.57 -29.81 -19.47
CA SER A 101 -33.88 -29.72 -20.10
C SER A 101 -34.82 -28.85 -19.26
N TYR A 102 -35.35 -27.78 -19.85
CA TYR A 102 -36.33 -26.89 -19.23
C TYR A 102 -35.88 -26.27 -17.90
N VAL A 103 -34.66 -25.71 -17.88
CA VAL A 103 -34.13 -25.02 -16.69
C VAL A 103 -34.67 -23.61 -16.63
N HIS A 104 -35.25 -23.26 -15.48
CA HIS A 104 -35.84 -21.96 -15.20
C HIS A 104 -34.93 -21.14 -14.28
N LEU A 105 -34.87 -19.84 -14.51
CA LEU A 105 -34.27 -18.82 -13.65
C LEU A 105 -35.34 -17.75 -13.39
N GLY A 106 -35.60 -17.41 -12.13
CA GLY A 106 -36.67 -16.49 -11.80
C GLY A 106 -36.57 -15.84 -10.43
N VAL A 107 -37.50 -14.91 -10.18
CA VAL A 107 -37.74 -14.28 -8.88
C VAL A 107 -39.14 -14.65 -8.41
N THR A 108 -39.30 -15.04 -7.15
CA THR A 108 -40.59 -15.44 -6.59
C THR A 108 -41.61 -14.31 -6.71
N GLY A 109 -42.78 -14.61 -7.29
CA GLY A 109 -43.82 -13.63 -7.55
C GLY A 109 -43.52 -12.63 -8.69
N GLY A 110 -42.42 -12.83 -9.43
CA GLY A 110 -41.95 -11.91 -10.46
C GLY A 110 -41.60 -12.59 -11.79
N ALA A 111 -40.61 -12.01 -12.48
CA ALA A 111 -40.18 -12.47 -13.79
C ALA A 111 -39.50 -13.85 -13.72
N VAL A 112 -39.66 -14.64 -14.79
CA VAL A 112 -39.03 -15.94 -15.00
C VAL A 112 -38.65 -16.10 -16.47
N LYS A 113 -37.53 -16.75 -16.73
CA LYS A 113 -37.09 -17.17 -18.07
C LYS A 113 -36.60 -18.61 -18.00
N TRP A 114 -36.73 -19.34 -19.10
CA TRP A 114 -36.25 -20.71 -19.17
C TRP A 114 -35.51 -20.99 -20.48
N ALA A 115 -34.66 -22.01 -20.46
CA ALA A 115 -33.98 -22.55 -21.62
C ALA A 115 -33.97 -24.08 -21.59
N SER A 116 -33.73 -24.68 -22.75
CA SER A 116 -33.44 -26.10 -22.88
C SER A 116 -32.13 -26.25 -23.65
N SER A 117 -31.08 -26.71 -22.97
CA SER A 117 -29.76 -26.93 -23.55
C SER A 117 -29.07 -28.08 -22.83
N THR A 118 -29.25 -29.30 -23.33
CA THR A 118 -28.76 -30.54 -22.67
C THR A 118 -27.25 -30.74 -22.79
N SER A 119 -26.62 -30.18 -23.82
CA SER A 119 -25.21 -30.39 -24.16
C SER A 119 -24.27 -29.26 -23.74
N GLY A 120 -24.75 -28.02 -23.60
CA GLY A 120 -23.92 -26.85 -23.26
C GLY A 120 -24.63 -25.87 -22.33
N TYR A 121 -23.87 -24.95 -21.73
CA TYR A 121 -24.43 -23.86 -20.93
C TYR A 121 -25.01 -22.76 -21.82
N THR A 122 -26.16 -22.23 -21.41
CA THR A 122 -26.82 -21.07 -22.03
C THR A 122 -27.12 -20.04 -20.96
N GLN A 123 -26.82 -18.78 -21.22
CA GLN A 123 -27.11 -17.71 -20.27
C GLN A 123 -28.59 -17.33 -20.30
N LEU A 124 -29.22 -17.33 -19.13
CA LEU A 124 -30.51 -16.70 -18.90
C LEU A 124 -30.29 -15.34 -18.24
N SER A 125 -31.14 -14.38 -18.56
CA SER A 125 -31.16 -13.06 -17.96
C SER A 125 -32.58 -12.50 -17.97
N ILE A 126 -33.00 -11.94 -16.84
CA ILE A 126 -34.27 -11.25 -16.60
C ILE A 126 -34.02 -9.96 -15.82
N SER A 127 -34.89 -8.98 -16.02
CA SER A 127 -34.92 -7.78 -15.19
C SER A 127 -36.23 -7.73 -14.40
N PHE A 128 -36.17 -7.21 -13.18
CA PHE A 128 -37.36 -6.95 -12.36
C PHE A 128 -37.18 -5.66 -11.57
N THR A 129 -38.29 -5.03 -11.21
CA THR A 129 -38.32 -3.86 -10.33
C THR A 129 -39.07 -4.22 -9.07
N THR A 130 -38.47 -3.99 -7.91
CA THR A 130 -39.12 -4.22 -6.61
C THR A 130 -40.29 -3.26 -6.42
N THR A 131 -41.29 -3.70 -5.66
CA THR A 131 -42.41 -2.80 -5.32
C THR A 131 -41.96 -1.71 -4.34
N ALA A 132 -42.83 -0.71 -4.12
CA ALA A 132 -42.54 0.41 -3.22
C ALA A 132 -42.34 0.01 -1.74
N SER A 133 -42.67 -1.22 -1.36
CA SER A 133 -42.47 -1.74 0.00
C SER A 133 -41.61 -3.01 0.06
N GLN A 134 -41.10 -3.48 -1.06
CA GLN A 134 -40.33 -4.72 -1.12
C GLN A 134 -38.87 -4.49 -0.74
N THR A 135 -38.44 -5.12 0.35
CA THR A 135 -37.07 -5.05 0.88
C THR A 135 -36.30 -6.37 0.79
N SER A 136 -36.95 -7.43 0.31
CA SER A 136 -36.33 -8.74 0.04
C SER A 136 -36.82 -9.33 -1.28
N ALA A 137 -35.95 -10.06 -1.98
CA ALA A 137 -36.30 -10.84 -3.15
C ALA A 137 -35.76 -12.27 -3.01
N GLU A 138 -36.58 -13.27 -3.29
CA GLU A 138 -36.13 -14.66 -3.40
C GLU A 138 -35.89 -14.97 -4.88
N VAL A 139 -34.64 -15.19 -5.25
CA VAL A 139 -34.26 -15.68 -6.58
C VAL A 139 -34.20 -17.19 -6.57
N TYR A 140 -34.50 -17.83 -7.70
CA TYR A 140 -34.52 -19.29 -7.78
C TYR A 140 -34.10 -19.82 -9.15
N LEU A 141 -33.66 -21.07 -9.12
CA LEU A 141 -33.49 -21.95 -10.27
C LEU A 141 -34.30 -23.23 -10.04
N HIS A 142 -34.83 -23.83 -11.11
CA HIS A 142 -35.37 -25.19 -11.04
C HIS A 142 -35.34 -25.86 -12.42
N GLY A 143 -35.34 -27.20 -12.42
CA GLY A 143 -35.53 -27.99 -13.63
C GLY A 143 -37.01 -28.20 -13.92
N TRP A 144 -37.34 -29.24 -14.66
CA TRP A 144 -38.74 -29.64 -14.89
C TRP A 144 -38.98 -31.07 -14.42
N TYR A 145 -40.22 -31.33 -14.01
CA TYR A 145 -40.61 -32.63 -13.47
C TYR A 145 -40.28 -33.76 -14.47
N GLY A 146 -39.61 -34.79 -13.96
CA GLY A 146 -39.21 -35.97 -14.73
C GLY A 146 -38.11 -35.74 -15.78
N GLN A 147 -37.47 -34.58 -15.83
CA GLN A 147 -36.43 -34.26 -16.82
C GLN A 147 -34.98 -34.54 -16.34
N GLY A 148 -34.82 -35.04 -15.11
CA GLY A 148 -33.53 -35.39 -14.54
C GLY A 148 -32.72 -34.17 -14.07
N THR A 149 -31.41 -34.36 -13.94
CA THR A 149 -30.52 -33.34 -13.37
C THR A 149 -30.34 -32.15 -14.31
N TYR A 150 -30.45 -30.94 -13.77
CA TYR A 150 -29.98 -29.72 -14.41
C TYR A 150 -28.74 -29.18 -13.70
N ASN A 151 -27.94 -28.38 -14.41
CA ASN A 151 -26.82 -27.65 -13.86
C ASN A 151 -27.02 -26.14 -14.01
N ALA A 152 -26.52 -25.38 -13.03
CA ALA A 152 -26.52 -23.93 -13.07
C ALA A 152 -25.23 -23.39 -12.47
N ASP A 153 -24.73 -22.28 -13.00
CA ASP A 153 -23.44 -21.73 -12.64
C ASP A 153 -23.38 -20.22 -12.90
N ASP A 154 -22.43 -19.53 -12.25
CA ASP A 154 -22.17 -18.10 -12.39
C ASP A 154 -23.44 -17.23 -12.29
N ILE A 155 -24.23 -17.41 -11.22
CA ILE A 155 -25.50 -16.70 -11.04
C ILE A 155 -25.22 -15.28 -10.55
N ALA A 156 -25.77 -14.26 -11.19
CA ALA A 156 -25.58 -12.88 -10.77
C ALA A 156 -26.89 -12.15 -10.55
N LEU A 157 -27.03 -11.51 -9.38
CA LEU A 157 -28.04 -10.48 -9.17
C LEU A 157 -27.34 -9.13 -9.07
N ASP A 158 -27.52 -8.32 -10.11
CA ASP A 158 -26.96 -6.98 -10.23
C ASP A 158 -28.01 -5.92 -9.89
N GLY A 159 -27.61 -4.93 -9.10
CA GLY A 159 -28.44 -3.85 -8.58
C GLY A 159 -27.99 -3.41 -7.18
N PRO A 160 -28.44 -2.26 -6.68
CA PRO A 160 -27.94 -1.73 -5.41
C PRO A 160 -28.37 -2.64 -4.24
N GLY A 161 -27.41 -3.03 -3.38
CA GLY A 161 -27.67 -3.90 -2.23
C GLY A 161 -28.74 -3.33 -1.30
N GLY A 162 -29.69 -4.17 -0.89
CA GLY A 162 -30.90 -3.77 -0.15
C GLY A 162 -30.74 -3.51 1.33
N GLY A 163 -29.53 -3.20 1.78
CA GLY A 163 -29.23 -2.69 3.13
C GLY A 163 -30.22 -3.10 4.21
N GLY A 164 -30.14 -4.35 4.68
CA GLY A 164 -30.83 -4.84 5.89
C GLY A 164 -32.27 -4.38 6.12
N GLY A 165 -33.10 -4.27 5.06
CA GLY A 165 -34.33 -3.46 5.01
C GLY A 165 -35.53 -3.80 5.91
N ASN A 166 -35.30 -4.05 7.20
CA ASN A 166 -36.23 -3.82 8.31
C ASN A 166 -35.48 -3.54 9.63
N ASP A 167 -34.14 -3.42 9.57
CA ASP A 167 -33.36 -3.07 10.74
C ASP A 167 -33.55 -1.60 11.07
N THR A 168 -34.21 -1.35 12.20
CA THR A 168 -34.45 -0.02 12.75
C THR A 168 -33.62 0.24 14.00
N GLN A 169 -32.85 -0.76 14.43
CA GLN A 169 -31.99 -0.64 15.60
C GLN A 169 -30.62 -0.14 15.12
N ALA A 170 -30.15 0.93 15.75
CA ALA A 170 -28.83 1.46 15.46
C ALA A 170 -27.75 0.67 16.21
N PRO A 171 -26.52 0.60 15.67
CA PRO A 171 -25.39 0.02 16.38
C PRO A 171 -25.12 0.72 17.71
N THR A 172 -24.42 0.02 18.61
CA THR A 172 -23.90 0.64 19.84
C THR A 172 -22.84 1.69 19.53
N ALA A 173 -22.68 2.68 20.41
CA ALA A 173 -21.62 3.67 20.26
C ALA A 173 -20.23 3.00 20.32
N PRO A 174 -19.28 3.36 19.45
CA PRO A 174 -17.91 2.87 19.54
C PRO A 174 -17.29 3.20 20.91
N ALA A 175 -16.60 2.24 21.52
CA ALA A 175 -16.01 2.38 22.85
C ALA A 175 -14.51 2.70 22.79
N ASN A 176 -13.95 3.22 23.89
CA ASN A 176 -12.51 3.47 24.08
C ASN A 176 -11.78 4.15 22.89
N PRO A 177 -12.31 5.25 22.33
CA PRO A 177 -11.61 5.98 21.29
C PRO A 177 -10.30 6.55 21.82
N ARG A 178 -9.21 6.32 21.10
CA ARG A 178 -7.86 6.70 21.50
C ARG A 178 -7.03 7.14 20.30
N VAL A 179 -6.13 8.08 20.54
CA VAL A 179 -5.14 8.54 19.56
C VAL A 179 -3.99 7.53 19.52
N THR A 180 -3.61 7.11 18.33
CA THR A 180 -2.50 6.16 18.11
C THR A 180 -1.27 6.84 17.52
N SER A 181 -1.44 7.93 16.77
CA SER A 181 -0.33 8.75 16.28
C SER A 181 -0.78 10.18 15.94
N VAL A 182 0.16 11.12 15.97
CA VAL A 182 -0.05 12.53 15.64
C VAL A 182 1.13 13.03 14.80
N THR A 183 0.85 13.76 13.73
CA THR A 183 1.84 14.53 12.95
C THR A 183 1.49 16.02 13.01
N ALA A 184 2.20 16.86 12.23
CA ALA A 184 1.82 18.25 12.04
C ALA A 184 0.44 18.39 11.35
N ASN A 185 0.04 17.45 10.48
CA ASN A 185 -1.14 17.60 9.63
C ASN A 185 -2.07 16.37 9.60
N SER A 186 -1.85 15.38 10.47
CA SER A 186 -2.72 14.22 10.61
C SER A 186 -2.78 13.68 12.04
N VAL A 187 -3.88 13.01 12.35
CA VAL A 187 -4.12 12.30 13.61
C VAL A 187 -4.68 10.92 13.27
N SER A 188 -4.07 9.86 13.81
CA SER A 188 -4.59 8.49 13.71
C SER A 188 -5.30 8.09 15.00
N LEU A 189 -6.42 7.38 14.84
CA LEU A 189 -7.34 7.00 15.90
C LEU A 189 -7.63 5.51 15.82
N ALA A 190 -7.86 4.90 16.97
CA ALA A 190 -8.43 3.56 17.09
C ALA A 190 -9.53 3.56 18.15
N TRP A 191 -10.45 2.62 18.05
CA TRP A 191 -11.55 2.42 18.99
C TRP A 191 -11.88 0.94 19.08
N ASP A 192 -12.75 0.59 20.02
CA ASP A 192 -13.26 -0.76 20.17
C ASP A 192 -14.56 -0.90 19.35
N ALA A 193 -14.77 -2.08 18.78
CA ALA A 193 -15.86 -2.34 17.84
C ALA A 193 -17.24 -2.13 18.48
N SER A 194 -18.15 -1.55 17.70
CA SER A 194 -19.58 -1.53 18.00
C SER A 194 -20.21 -2.91 17.76
N THR A 195 -21.37 -3.11 18.36
CA THR A 195 -22.23 -4.28 18.16
C THR A 195 -23.58 -3.84 17.63
N ASP A 196 -24.21 -4.69 16.85
CA ASP A 196 -25.51 -4.45 16.24
C ASP A 196 -26.27 -5.79 16.11
N ASN A 197 -27.60 -5.75 15.99
CA ASN A 197 -28.45 -6.94 15.84
C ASN A 197 -28.31 -7.62 14.47
N VAL A 198 -27.95 -6.88 13.42
CA VAL A 198 -27.66 -7.45 12.08
C VAL A 198 -26.17 -7.34 11.76
N GLY A 199 -25.55 -6.19 12.00
CA GLY A 199 -24.12 -6.02 11.86
C GLY A 199 -23.68 -4.60 11.51
N VAL A 200 -22.49 -4.25 11.99
CA VAL A 200 -21.83 -2.97 11.69
C VAL A 200 -21.09 -3.10 10.36
N THR A 201 -21.37 -2.19 9.42
CA THR A 201 -20.74 -2.15 8.08
C THR A 201 -19.65 -1.10 7.96
N GLY A 202 -19.57 -0.15 8.90
CA GLY A 202 -18.52 0.85 8.92
C GLY A 202 -18.63 1.83 10.07
N TYR A 203 -17.74 2.82 10.05
CA TYR A 203 -17.61 3.86 11.05
C TYR A 203 -17.37 5.22 10.39
N GLU A 204 -17.69 6.27 11.13
CA GLU A 204 -17.47 7.66 10.75
C GLU A 204 -16.74 8.38 11.87
N VAL A 205 -15.54 8.87 11.57
CA VAL A 205 -14.83 9.79 12.45
C VAL A 205 -15.29 11.21 12.17
N VAL A 206 -15.82 11.88 13.18
CA VAL A 206 -16.37 13.24 13.08
C VAL A 206 -15.42 14.23 13.74
N ARG A 207 -15.01 15.24 12.98
CA ARG A 207 -14.15 16.37 13.39
C ARG A 207 -14.82 17.69 13.06
N SER A 208 -15.31 18.42 14.07
CA SER A 208 -15.97 19.73 13.88
C SER A 208 -17.02 19.74 12.75
N GLY A 209 -17.81 18.66 12.63
CA GLY A 209 -18.82 18.49 11.59
C GLY A 209 -18.34 17.88 10.26
N GLN A 210 -17.03 17.74 10.06
CA GLN A 210 -16.46 16.98 8.92
C GLN A 210 -16.41 15.49 9.23
N VAL A 211 -16.65 14.65 8.23
CA VAL A 211 -16.76 13.19 8.37
C VAL A 211 -15.67 12.49 7.57
N THR A 212 -14.96 11.56 8.21
CA THR A 212 -14.01 10.65 7.57
C THR A 212 -14.53 9.20 7.73
N PRO A 213 -14.87 8.49 6.63
CA PRO A 213 -15.37 7.13 6.70
C PRO A 213 -14.24 6.13 7.01
N ALA A 214 -14.59 5.03 7.68
CA ALA A 214 -13.70 3.92 7.98
C ALA A 214 -14.45 2.59 7.91
N THR A 215 -13.83 1.54 7.36
CA THR A 215 -14.41 0.19 7.26
C THR A 215 -13.99 -0.74 8.41
N GLY A 216 -13.03 -0.31 9.23
CA GLY A 216 -12.55 -1.02 10.42
C GLY A 216 -12.54 -0.12 11.66
N THR A 217 -11.91 -0.58 12.74
CA THR A 217 -11.90 0.11 14.04
C THR A 217 -10.75 1.11 14.22
N SER A 218 -10.28 1.68 13.11
CA SER A 218 -9.22 2.69 13.09
C SER A 218 -9.33 3.57 11.86
N ALA A 219 -8.87 4.82 11.97
CA ALA A 219 -8.79 5.75 10.85
C ALA A 219 -7.69 6.80 11.06
N THR A 220 -7.20 7.37 9.96
CA THR A 220 -6.30 8.52 9.97
C THR A 220 -7.00 9.72 9.35
N VAL A 221 -7.14 10.80 10.12
CA VAL A 221 -7.67 12.09 9.64
C VAL A 221 -6.50 12.95 9.20
N THR A 222 -6.45 13.33 7.92
CA THR A 222 -5.39 14.15 7.31
C THR A 222 -5.87 15.57 7.02
N GLY A 223 -4.98 16.41 6.48
CA GLY A 223 -5.30 17.80 6.12
C GLY A 223 -5.61 18.69 7.33
N LEU A 224 -5.04 18.36 8.49
CA LEU A 224 -5.16 19.15 9.71
C LEU A 224 -4.17 20.31 9.70
N SER A 225 -4.58 21.42 10.31
CA SER A 225 -3.69 22.53 10.61
C SER A 225 -2.72 22.13 11.73
N PRO A 226 -1.45 22.50 11.63
CA PRO A 226 -0.47 22.23 12.69
C PRO A 226 -0.69 23.07 13.95
N SER A 227 -0.07 22.65 15.07
CA SER A 227 -0.24 23.23 16.42
C SER A 227 -1.70 23.45 16.84
N THR A 228 -2.63 22.67 16.30
CA THR A 228 -4.06 22.88 16.44
C THR A 228 -4.69 21.72 17.20
N SER A 229 -5.45 22.05 18.24
CA SER A 229 -6.20 21.06 18.99
C SER A 229 -7.48 20.67 18.25
N TYR A 230 -7.65 19.38 18.00
CA TYR A 230 -8.85 18.81 17.41
C TYR A 230 -9.54 17.88 18.40
N SER A 231 -10.87 17.83 18.29
CA SER A 231 -11.72 16.88 19.01
C SER A 231 -12.38 15.96 18.00
N PHE A 232 -12.30 14.66 18.27
CA PHE A 232 -12.83 13.60 17.42
C PHE A 232 -13.87 12.79 18.19
N THR A 233 -14.95 12.42 17.51
CA THR A 233 -15.88 11.40 17.95
C THR A 233 -16.05 10.37 16.84
N VAL A 234 -16.47 9.16 17.18
CA VAL A 234 -16.70 8.09 16.21
C VAL A 234 -18.15 7.64 16.30
N ARG A 235 -18.78 7.36 15.16
CA ARG A 235 -20.09 6.70 15.06
C ARG A 235 -19.97 5.44 14.23
N ALA A 236 -20.76 4.43 14.52
CA ALA A 236 -20.90 3.23 13.70
C ALA A 236 -22.11 3.34 12.77
N LYS A 237 -22.04 2.64 11.64
CA LYS A 237 -23.12 2.48 10.67
C LYS A 237 -23.38 1.01 10.41
N ASP A 238 -24.64 0.67 10.20
CA ASP A 238 -25.07 -0.66 9.75
C ASP A 238 -25.40 -0.67 8.25
N ALA A 239 -25.89 -1.82 7.77
CA ALA A 239 -26.32 -1.97 6.38
C ALA A 239 -27.63 -1.22 6.07
N ALA A 240 -28.49 -1.01 7.07
CA ALA A 240 -29.78 -0.33 6.93
C ALA A 240 -29.66 1.21 6.93
N GLY A 241 -28.47 1.73 7.23
CA GLY A 241 -28.19 3.16 7.29
C GLY A 241 -28.45 3.77 8.66
N ASN A 242 -28.75 2.96 9.69
CA ASN A 242 -28.83 3.48 11.05
C ASN A 242 -27.42 3.86 11.51
N THR A 243 -27.36 4.95 12.28
CA THR A 243 -26.10 5.49 12.81
C THR A 243 -26.15 5.47 14.32
N SER A 244 -25.10 4.96 14.96
CA SER A 244 -25.01 4.90 16.42
C SER A 244 -24.97 6.30 17.04
N PRO A 245 -25.23 6.42 18.36
CA PRO A 245 -24.73 7.55 19.12
C PRO A 245 -23.21 7.71 18.95
N ALA A 246 -22.71 8.94 19.14
CA ALA A 246 -21.28 9.21 19.09
C ALA A 246 -20.55 8.59 20.29
N SER A 247 -19.31 8.16 20.08
CA SER A 247 -18.38 7.78 21.14
C SER A 247 -18.09 8.95 22.10
N ALA A 248 -17.41 8.67 23.21
CA ALA A 248 -16.72 9.72 23.96
C ALA A 248 -15.78 10.51 23.03
N ALA A 249 -15.62 11.80 23.29
CA ALA A 249 -14.69 12.61 22.52
C ALA A 249 -13.25 12.29 22.91
N VAL A 250 -12.36 12.22 21.92
CA VAL A 250 -10.91 12.16 22.14
C VAL A 250 -10.25 13.38 21.49
N THR A 251 -9.37 14.04 22.24
CA THR A 251 -8.67 15.24 21.79
C THR A 251 -7.24 14.93 21.42
N ALA A 252 -6.76 15.51 20.32
CA ALA A 252 -5.36 15.48 19.93
C ALA A 252 -4.92 16.87 19.47
N THR A 253 -3.73 17.30 19.87
CA THR A 253 -3.10 18.51 19.34
C THR A 253 -2.08 18.12 18.29
N THR A 254 -2.27 18.56 17.05
CA THR A 254 -1.29 18.34 15.99
C THR A 254 0.06 18.93 16.37
N GLY A 255 1.13 18.30 15.90
CA GLY A 255 2.49 18.81 16.08
C GLY A 255 2.68 20.19 15.44
N LYS A 256 3.77 20.89 15.76
CA LYS A 256 4.11 22.14 15.08
C LYS A 256 4.29 21.93 13.58
N ASP A 257 3.93 22.94 12.78
CA ASP A 257 4.42 23.03 11.40
C ASP A 257 5.82 23.60 11.50
N ASP A 258 6.82 22.74 11.57
CA ASP A 258 8.21 23.13 11.41
C ASP A 258 8.60 23.21 9.93
N GLY A 259 7.62 23.17 9.00
CA GLY A 259 7.88 23.04 7.56
C GLY A 259 8.51 21.68 7.22
N ASN A 260 8.28 20.69 8.08
CA ASN A 260 9.07 19.47 8.14
C ASN A 260 8.12 18.25 8.07
N PRO A 261 8.32 17.34 7.11
CA PRO A 261 7.49 16.14 6.98
C PRO A 261 7.85 15.13 8.09
N GLY A 262 7.34 15.36 9.31
CA GLY A 262 7.68 14.57 10.50
C GLY A 262 9.14 14.77 10.95
N PRO A 263 9.62 14.03 11.97
CA PRO A 263 11.04 14.10 12.33
C PRO A 263 11.85 13.70 11.09
N ARG A 264 12.66 14.63 10.57
CA ARG A 264 13.53 14.39 9.41
C ARG A 264 14.29 13.09 9.62
N PHE A 265 14.31 12.26 8.59
CA PHE A 265 15.17 11.08 8.58
C PHE A 265 16.61 11.58 8.38
N ILE A 266 17.29 11.91 9.48
CA ILE A 266 18.69 12.36 9.49
C ILE A 266 19.53 11.17 9.94
N GLN A 267 20.36 10.66 9.03
CA GLN A 267 21.16 9.48 9.33
C GLN A 267 22.59 9.55 8.79
N ALA A 268 23.53 9.58 9.73
CA ALA A 268 24.95 9.35 9.50
C ALA A 268 25.27 7.87 9.82
N ALA A 269 25.35 7.01 8.80
CA ALA A 269 25.49 5.57 9.00
C ALA A 269 26.44 4.92 7.98
N PRO A 270 27.76 5.10 8.10
CA PRO A 270 28.73 4.54 7.17
C PRO A 270 28.67 3.01 7.17
N TYR A 271 29.08 2.41 6.05
CA TYR A 271 29.01 0.97 5.86
C TYR A 271 30.07 0.23 6.71
N LEU A 272 29.63 -0.77 7.47
CA LEU A 272 30.47 -1.73 8.18
C LEU A 272 30.15 -3.13 7.64
N TYR A 273 31.14 -3.77 7.01
CA TYR A 273 30.95 -5.08 6.41
C TYR A 273 31.76 -6.14 7.14
N LEU A 274 31.11 -7.07 7.84
CA LEU A 274 31.84 -8.11 8.59
C LEU A 274 32.45 -9.21 7.73
N GLY A 275 32.00 -9.37 6.48
CA GLY A 275 32.49 -10.38 5.54
C GLY A 275 33.74 -10.00 4.75
N TRP A 276 34.29 -8.78 4.92
CA TRP A 276 35.39 -8.27 4.08
C TRP A 276 36.36 -7.36 4.84
N GLY A 277 37.61 -7.25 4.36
CA GLY A 277 38.46 -6.09 4.64
C GLY A 277 38.89 -5.86 6.09
N ASN A 278 39.01 -6.92 6.92
CA ASN A 278 39.39 -6.84 8.33
C ASN A 278 38.57 -5.80 9.13
N PRO A 279 37.27 -6.08 9.36
CA PRO A 279 36.34 -5.14 9.98
C PRO A 279 36.83 -4.70 11.36
N PRO A 280 36.89 -3.39 11.67
CA PRO A 280 37.18 -2.93 13.02
C PRO A 280 36.06 -3.31 13.99
N ALA A 281 36.39 -3.38 15.28
CA ALA A 281 35.38 -3.43 16.32
C ALA A 281 34.56 -2.13 16.32
N ALA A 282 33.24 -2.23 16.09
CA ALA A 282 32.37 -1.08 15.93
C ALA A 282 32.42 -0.12 17.14
N ALA A 283 32.48 -0.65 18.36
CA ALA A 283 32.56 0.16 19.57
C ALA A 283 33.83 1.04 19.63
N ASP A 284 34.95 0.58 19.08
CA ASP A 284 36.19 1.36 19.03
C ASP A 284 36.07 2.50 18.03
N VAL A 285 35.45 2.24 16.87
CA VAL A 285 35.14 3.26 15.87
C VAL A 285 34.22 4.32 16.47
N MET A 286 33.14 3.91 17.14
CA MET A 286 32.20 4.84 17.80
C MET A 286 32.90 5.71 18.85
N ARG A 287 33.78 5.11 19.68
CA ARG A 287 34.53 5.85 20.70
C ARG A 287 35.49 6.87 20.09
N ALA A 288 36.14 6.51 18.99
CA ALA A 288 37.12 7.37 18.33
C ALA A 288 36.48 8.51 17.51
N THR A 289 35.32 8.25 16.91
CA THR A 289 34.75 9.15 15.88
C THR A 289 33.45 9.84 16.31
N GLY A 290 32.77 9.31 17.33
CA GLY A 290 31.46 9.78 17.75
C GLY A 290 30.29 9.23 16.91
N VAL A 291 30.55 8.47 15.84
CA VAL A 291 29.49 7.87 15.01
C VAL A 291 28.57 6.99 15.87
N LYS A 292 27.26 7.02 15.59
CA LYS A 292 26.26 6.29 16.38
C LYS A 292 25.53 5.21 15.59
N TRP A 293 25.60 5.24 14.27
CA TRP A 293 24.91 4.29 13.43
C TRP A 293 25.86 3.67 12.44
N PHE A 294 25.61 2.41 12.10
CA PHE A 294 26.30 1.73 11.00
C PHE A 294 25.29 1.14 10.04
N THR A 295 25.58 1.26 8.75
CA THR A 295 24.90 0.44 7.75
C THR A 295 25.63 -0.90 7.67
N MET A 296 25.02 -1.97 8.18
CA MET A 296 25.67 -3.29 8.25
C MET A 296 25.36 -4.09 6.98
N ALA A 297 26.41 -4.56 6.31
CA ALA A 297 26.33 -5.27 5.04
C ALA A 297 26.72 -6.77 5.19
N PHE A 298 26.21 -7.70 4.38
CA PHE A 298 24.97 -7.63 3.61
C PHE A 298 24.00 -8.73 4.05
N ILE A 299 22.71 -8.42 4.05
CA ILE A 299 21.66 -9.42 4.12
C ILE A 299 21.40 -9.95 2.70
N LEU A 300 21.57 -11.25 2.55
CA LEU A 300 21.39 -12.00 1.32
C LEU A 300 20.51 -13.24 1.54
N ALA A 301 20.08 -13.83 0.43
CA ALA A 301 19.22 -14.99 0.35
C ALA A 301 20.02 -16.29 0.52
N GLN A 302 19.55 -17.18 1.40
CA GLN A 302 20.06 -18.54 1.58
C GLN A 302 18.95 -19.53 1.25
N ASN A 303 19.21 -20.53 0.41
CA ASN A 303 18.27 -21.62 0.07
C ASN A 303 16.85 -21.10 -0.30
N GLY A 304 16.77 -20.21 -1.29
CA GLY A 304 15.54 -19.49 -1.65
C GLY A 304 15.42 -18.16 -0.91
N CYS A 305 14.22 -17.78 -0.49
CA CYS A 305 13.90 -16.46 0.09
C CYS A 305 14.20 -16.34 1.61
N ASN A 306 15.19 -17.07 2.15
CA ASN A 306 15.54 -16.98 3.57
C ASN A 306 16.66 -15.95 3.81
N PRO A 307 16.44 -14.88 4.59
CA PRO A 307 17.44 -13.84 4.83
C PRO A 307 18.53 -14.31 5.81
N THR A 308 19.79 -14.10 5.43
CA THR A 308 20.98 -14.38 6.26
C THR A 308 22.08 -13.37 5.92
N TRP A 309 23.05 -13.18 6.81
CA TRP A 309 24.24 -12.40 6.48
C TRP A 309 25.13 -13.18 5.50
N ASP A 310 25.48 -12.57 4.38
CA ASP A 310 26.30 -13.15 3.30
C ASP A 310 25.85 -14.55 2.83
N SER A 311 24.54 -14.82 2.82
CA SER A 311 23.95 -16.13 2.44
C SER A 311 24.38 -17.30 3.34
N GLN A 312 25.09 -17.04 4.45
CA GLN A 312 25.78 -18.07 5.22
C GLN A 312 25.58 -17.91 6.73
N ARG A 313 25.75 -16.70 7.26
CA ARG A 313 25.74 -16.45 8.71
C ARG A 313 24.32 -16.14 9.19
N PRO A 314 23.86 -16.75 10.29
CA PRO A 314 22.49 -16.60 10.75
C PRO A 314 22.21 -15.18 11.28
N LEU A 315 20.94 -14.77 11.27
CA LEU A 315 20.51 -13.51 11.88
C LEU A 315 20.67 -13.48 13.41
N LYS A 316 20.66 -14.64 14.08
CA LYS A 316 20.82 -14.74 15.53
C LYS A 316 21.87 -15.78 15.89
N GLY A 317 22.54 -15.57 17.02
CA GLY A 317 23.58 -16.44 17.57
C GLY A 317 24.96 -16.30 16.92
N GLY A 318 25.14 -15.36 15.98
CA GLY A 318 26.36 -15.19 15.19
C GLY A 318 27.19 -13.94 15.52
N VAL A 319 28.30 -13.79 14.79
CA VAL A 319 29.21 -12.63 14.91
C VAL A 319 28.51 -11.30 14.63
N ASP A 320 27.56 -11.30 13.70
CA ASP A 320 26.80 -10.11 13.33
C ASP A 320 25.90 -9.66 14.48
N GLU A 321 25.13 -10.56 15.11
CA GLU A 321 24.30 -10.22 16.29
C GLU A 321 25.16 -9.74 17.47
N ASN A 322 26.34 -10.33 17.69
CA ASN A 322 27.27 -9.86 18.72
C ASN A 322 27.75 -8.42 18.44
N ASN A 323 28.00 -8.08 17.18
CA ASN A 323 28.32 -6.70 16.79
C ASN A 323 27.13 -5.76 16.99
N VAL A 324 25.91 -6.17 16.64
CA VAL A 324 24.68 -5.38 16.92
C VAL A 324 24.56 -5.08 18.41
N LYS A 325 24.77 -6.08 19.26
CA LYS A 325 24.75 -5.91 20.73
C LYS A 325 25.84 -4.95 21.20
N ALA A 326 27.05 -5.05 20.66
CA ALA A 326 28.16 -4.16 21.01
C ALA A 326 27.88 -2.70 20.61
N ILE A 327 27.33 -2.48 19.40
CA ILE A 327 26.93 -1.14 18.91
C ILE A 327 25.87 -0.54 19.84
N ARG A 328 24.86 -1.32 20.21
CA ARG A 328 23.79 -0.86 21.11
C ARG A 328 24.28 -0.60 22.53
N ALA A 329 25.19 -1.43 23.04
CA ALA A 329 25.83 -1.21 24.33
C ALA A 329 26.65 0.10 24.35
N ALA A 330 27.21 0.50 23.21
CA ALA A 330 27.90 1.78 23.02
C ALA A 330 26.96 2.96 22.73
N GLY A 331 25.64 2.77 22.85
CA GLY A 331 24.62 3.80 22.66
C GLY A 331 24.33 4.14 21.20
N GLY A 332 24.60 3.20 20.28
CA GLY A 332 24.30 3.31 18.86
C GLY A 332 23.18 2.36 18.42
N ASP A 333 22.96 2.28 17.11
CA ASP A 333 22.04 1.32 16.50
C ASP A 333 22.45 1.03 15.04
N ILE A 334 21.71 0.18 14.33
CA ILE A 334 22.10 -0.32 13.01
C ILE A 334 21.04 -0.10 11.93
N VAL A 335 21.49 -0.09 10.67
CA VAL A 335 20.67 -0.25 9.48
C VAL A 335 21.22 -1.42 8.67
N PRO A 336 20.60 -2.61 8.71
CA PRO A 336 20.96 -3.68 7.78
C PRO A 336 20.75 -3.22 6.34
N SER A 337 21.79 -3.40 5.53
CA SER A 337 21.73 -3.27 4.07
C SER A 337 21.46 -4.63 3.45
N ILE A 338 20.43 -4.68 2.61
CA ILE A 338 19.93 -5.87 1.93
C ILE A 338 20.24 -5.72 0.45
N GLY A 339 20.99 -6.66 -0.13
CA GLY A 339 21.42 -6.58 -1.54
C GLY A 339 22.93 -6.33 -1.67
N GLY A 340 23.29 -5.29 -2.43
CA GLY A 340 24.66 -4.94 -2.82
C GLY A 340 25.05 -5.47 -4.22
N TRP A 341 26.25 -5.14 -4.68
CA TRP A 341 26.72 -5.46 -6.04
C TRP A 341 26.67 -6.96 -6.40
N SER A 342 26.94 -7.85 -5.43
CA SER A 342 27.16 -9.29 -5.64
C SER A 342 26.50 -10.15 -4.57
N GLY A 343 26.45 -11.47 -4.83
CA GLY A 343 25.88 -12.45 -3.91
C GLY A 343 24.46 -12.86 -4.30
N ASN A 344 23.86 -13.76 -3.52
CA ASN A 344 22.52 -14.28 -3.81
C ASN A 344 21.46 -13.34 -3.22
N LYS A 345 21.00 -12.34 -3.97
CA LYS A 345 20.17 -11.25 -3.43
C LYS A 345 18.71 -11.64 -3.23
N LEU A 346 18.04 -11.04 -2.24
CA LEU A 346 16.65 -11.40 -1.92
C LEU A 346 15.65 -10.99 -3.01
N GLY A 347 15.85 -9.84 -3.66
CA GLY A 347 14.97 -9.34 -4.72
C GLY A 347 14.68 -10.38 -5.81
N PRO A 348 15.69 -10.95 -6.48
CA PRO A 348 15.50 -11.95 -7.54
C PRO A 348 15.12 -13.34 -7.01
N ASN A 349 15.49 -13.69 -5.78
CA ASN A 349 15.28 -15.05 -5.23
C ASN A 349 13.92 -15.25 -4.54
N CYS A 350 13.23 -14.17 -4.17
CA CYS A 350 11.87 -14.25 -3.63
C CYS A 350 10.86 -14.23 -4.78
N ALA A 351 9.98 -15.24 -4.85
CA ALA A 351 9.05 -15.39 -5.97
C ALA A 351 7.97 -14.30 -6.04
N THR A 352 7.54 -13.77 -4.88
CA THR A 352 6.50 -12.73 -4.79
C THR A 352 6.93 -11.60 -3.85
N ALA A 353 6.22 -10.47 -3.91
CA ALA A 353 6.45 -9.33 -3.03
C ALA A 353 6.12 -9.66 -1.57
N GLU A 354 5.13 -10.52 -1.31
CA GLU A 354 4.74 -10.96 0.03
C GLU A 354 5.82 -11.85 0.66
N LEU A 355 6.42 -12.75 -0.12
CA LEU A 355 7.55 -13.56 0.35
C LEU A 355 8.76 -12.69 0.64
N LEU A 356 9.05 -11.70 -0.23
CA LEU A 356 10.13 -10.75 -0.02
C LEU A 356 9.88 -9.87 1.22
N ALA A 357 8.65 -9.38 1.40
CA ALA A 357 8.25 -8.64 2.60
C ALA A 357 8.41 -9.49 3.86
N GLY A 358 8.04 -10.78 3.81
CA GLY A 358 8.26 -11.74 4.88
C GLY A 358 9.75 -11.94 5.21
N ALA A 359 10.62 -11.94 4.20
CA ALA A 359 12.07 -11.97 4.42
C ALA A 359 12.57 -10.69 5.09
N TYR A 360 12.16 -9.52 4.63
CA TYR A 360 12.51 -8.24 5.27
C TYR A 360 12.00 -8.17 6.72
N GLN A 361 10.78 -8.66 6.98
CA GLN A 361 10.20 -8.71 8.33
C GLN A 361 11.04 -9.58 9.27
N LYS A 362 11.54 -10.74 8.83
CA LYS A 362 12.43 -11.57 9.65
C LYS A 362 13.69 -10.82 10.10
N VAL A 363 14.26 -9.98 9.23
CA VAL A 363 15.43 -9.15 9.55
C VAL A 363 15.05 -8.06 10.57
N ILE A 364 13.91 -7.41 10.37
CA ILE A 364 13.36 -6.40 11.27
C ILE A 364 13.10 -6.98 12.65
N ASP A 365 12.41 -8.12 12.75
CA ASP A 365 12.07 -8.80 14.00
C ASP A 365 13.32 -9.34 14.70
N ALA A 366 14.35 -9.72 13.94
CA ALA A 366 15.57 -10.25 14.54
C ALA A 366 16.26 -9.23 15.45
N TYR A 367 16.17 -7.95 15.11
CA TYR A 367 16.88 -6.89 15.82
C TYR A 367 15.97 -5.76 16.33
N GLY A 368 14.66 -5.74 16.06
CA GLY A 368 13.79 -4.61 16.39
C GLY A 368 14.23 -3.33 15.68
N LEU A 369 14.34 -3.40 14.34
CA LEU A 369 14.93 -2.33 13.53
C LEU A 369 14.03 -1.11 13.41
N LYS A 370 14.67 0.07 13.37
CA LYS A 370 14.02 1.36 13.08
C LYS A 370 14.19 1.78 11.62
N ALA A 371 15.15 1.19 10.92
CA ALA A 371 15.39 1.43 9.52
C ALA A 371 15.97 0.20 8.83
N ILE A 372 15.69 0.04 7.54
CA ILE A 372 16.35 -0.90 6.63
C ILE A 372 16.82 -0.16 5.38
N ASP A 373 17.92 -0.64 4.81
CA ASP A 373 18.47 -0.19 3.53
C ASP A 373 18.36 -1.33 2.51
N VAL A 374 17.79 -1.06 1.35
CA VAL A 374 17.81 -1.99 0.22
C VAL A 374 18.75 -1.39 -0.81
N ASP A 375 19.93 -2.00 -0.89
CA ASP A 375 21.01 -1.63 -1.80
C ASP A 375 20.82 -2.39 -3.11
N ILE A 376 20.13 -1.74 -4.04
CA ILE A 376 19.65 -2.32 -5.28
C ILE A 376 20.65 -2.04 -6.41
N GLU A 377 21.36 -3.08 -6.82
CA GLU A 377 22.47 -2.97 -7.78
C GLU A 377 22.42 -4.06 -8.87
N ASN A 378 23.16 -3.83 -9.96
CA ASN A 378 23.42 -4.80 -11.02
C ASN A 378 22.16 -5.22 -11.83
N THR A 379 22.37 -6.05 -12.84
CA THR A 379 21.37 -6.43 -13.85
C THR A 379 20.24 -7.32 -13.30
N ASP A 380 20.50 -8.05 -12.23
CA ASP A 380 19.56 -8.98 -11.60
C ASP A 380 18.56 -8.29 -10.65
N GLU A 381 18.85 -7.06 -10.21
CA GLU A 381 17.99 -6.28 -9.33
C GLU A 381 17.69 -4.89 -9.89
N PHE A 382 18.70 -4.03 -10.04
CA PHE A 382 18.51 -2.63 -10.43
C PHE A 382 18.01 -2.49 -11.87
N GLU A 383 18.55 -3.28 -12.81
CA GLU A 383 18.15 -3.22 -14.23
C GLU A 383 17.01 -4.20 -14.58
N SER A 384 16.19 -4.54 -13.59
CA SER A 384 15.07 -5.47 -13.74
C SER A 384 13.78 -4.85 -13.25
N ALA A 385 12.89 -4.51 -14.20
CA ALA A 385 11.58 -3.92 -13.91
C ALA A 385 10.76 -4.77 -12.94
N ALA A 386 10.73 -6.09 -13.16
CA ALA A 386 9.98 -7.03 -12.32
C ALA A 386 10.53 -7.10 -10.89
N VAL A 387 11.86 -7.00 -10.72
CA VAL A 387 12.49 -7.07 -9.40
C VAL A 387 12.36 -5.75 -8.66
N GLN A 388 12.52 -4.60 -9.33
CA GLN A 388 12.20 -3.29 -8.76
C GLN A 388 10.75 -3.25 -8.23
N ASP A 389 9.77 -3.69 -9.02
CA ASP A 389 8.35 -3.69 -8.63
C ASP A 389 8.10 -4.57 -7.40
N ARG A 390 8.78 -5.73 -7.34
CA ARG A 390 8.72 -6.65 -6.21
C ARG A 390 9.30 -6.02 -4.95
N ILE A 391 10.48 -5.39 -5.05
CA ILE A 391 11.14 -4.69 -3.93
C ILE A 391 10.26 -3.56 -3.40
N LEU A 392 9.75 -2.70 -4.29
CA LEU A 392 8.90 -1.56 -3.90
C LEU A 392 7.59 -2.01 -3.24
N THR A 393 6.95 -3.05 -3.79
CA THR A 393 5.73 -3.63 -3.21
C THR A 393 6.02 -4.29 -1.85
N ALA A 394 7.15 -4.98 -1.71
CA ALA A 394 7.56 -5.55 -0.44
C ALA A 394 7.82 -4.47 0.63
N LEU A 395 8.52 -3.38 0.27
CA LEU A 395 8.77 -2.25 1.17
C LEU A 395 7.47 -1.57 1.61
N LYS A 396 6.49 -1.44 0.72
CA LYS A 396 5.14 -0.95 1.06
C LYS A 396 4.46 -1.83 2.12
N ILE A 397 4.48 -3.15 1.94
CA ILE A 397 3.89 -4.12 2.88
C ILE A 397 4.57 -4.00 4.24
N VAL A 398 5.90 -4.02 4.26
CA VAL A 398 6.69 -3.93 5.49
C VAL A 398 6.42 -2.61 6.22
N LYS A 399 6.36 -1.49 5.51
CA LYS A 399 6.08 -0.19 6.14
C LYS A 399 4.65 -0.10 6.68
N THR A 400 3.69 -0.76 6.04
CA THR A 400 2.32 -0.90 6.56
C THR A 400 2.30 -1.69 7.88
N ASN A 401 3.10 -2.76 7.96
CA ASN A 401 3.16 -3.64 9.14
C ASN A 401 3.96 -3.05 10.31
N ASN A 402 4.86 -2.09 10.04
CA ASN A 402 5.76 -1.51 11.03
C ASN A 402 5.65 0.02 11.04
N PRO A 403 4.61 0.58 11.69
CA PRO A 403 4.47 2.03 11.83
C PRO A 403 5.72 2.63 12.48
N GLY A 404 6.39 3.55 11.77
CA GLY A 404 7.62 4.21 12.23
C GLY A 404 8.91 3.61 11.68
N LEU A 405 8.87 2.48 10.98
CA LEU A 405 10.02 1.98 10.23
C LEU A 405 10.37 2.92 9.08
N ARG A 406 11.67 3.18 8.91
CA ARG A 406 12.23 3.94 7.79
C ARG A 406 12.80 3.01 6.71
N THR A 407 12.54 3.31 5.45
CA THR A 407 13.04 2.52 4.31
C THR A 407 13.94 3.38 3.43
N ILE A 408 15.15 2.88 3.17
CA ILE A 408 16.13 3.48 2.27
C ILE A 408 16.24 2.63 1.00
N LEU A 409 16.35 3.28 -0.15
CA LEU A 409 16.77 2.66 -1.41
C LEU A 409 18.13 3.24 -1.80
N THR A 410 19.17 2.42 -1.75
CA THR A 410 20.52 2.77 -2.22
C THR A 410 20.72 2.23 -3.64
N PHE A 411 21.17 3.06 -4.60
CA PHE A 411 21.29 2.64 -6.00
C PHE A 411 22.37 3.43 -6.77
N PRO A 412 22.90 2.87 -7.88
CA PRO A 412 23.94 3.52 -8.69
C PRO A 412 23.42 4.75 -9.44
N THR A 413 24.31 5.70 -9.72
CA THR A 413 23.96 6.99 -10.32
C THR A 413 24.97 7.38 -11.40
N LEU A 414 24.59 8.34 -12.26
CA LEU A 414 25.52 9.07 -13.11
C LEU A 414 26.04 10.30 -12.34
N ASN A 415 27.09 10.95 -12.85
CA ASN A 415 27.57 12.23 -12.31
C ASN A 415 26.57 13.40 -12.49
N THR A 416 25.42 13.14 -13.12
CA THR A 416 24.30 14.07 -13.34
C THR A 416 22.99 13.61 -12.69
N GLY A 417 23.02 12.51 -11.93
CA GLY A 417 21.87 11.95 -11.22
C GLY A 417 21.43 10.58 -11.73
N PRO A 418 20.21 10.13 -11.37
CA PRO A 418 19.73 8.81 -11.73
C PRO A 418 19.72 8.56 -13.25
N ASN A 419 20.17 7.39 -13.66
CA ASN A 419 20.00 6.92 -15.05
C ASN A 419 18.53 6.52 -15.33
N SER A 420 18.25 5.94 -16.51
CA SER A 420 16.90 5.49 -16.86
C SER A 420 16.29 4.50 -15.86
N TRP A 421 17.07 3.56 -15.34
CA TRP A 421 16.63 2.59 -14.34
C TRP A 421 16.37 3.20 -12.97
N GLY A 422 17.20 4.16 -12.55
CA GLY A 422 16.97 4.93 -11.32
C GLY A 422 15.76 5.84 -11.43
N ASN A 423 15.55 6.47 -12.59
CA ASN A 423 14.36 7.27 -12.86
C ASN A 423 13.08 6.42 -12.78
N ARG A 424 13.10 5.22 -13.40
CA ARG A 424 12.01 4.25 -13.31
C ARG A 424 11.73 3.86 -11.85
N LEU A 425 12.77 3.53 -11.08
CA LEU A 425 12.64 3.13 -9.68
C LEU A 425 11.89 4.19 -8.85
N ILE A 426 12.25 5.47 -9.05
CA ILE A 426 11.63 6.61 -8.35
C ILE A 426 10.16 6.81 -8.78
N GLU A 427 9.89 6.81 -10.09
CA GLU A 427 8.53 6.95 -10.63
C GLU A 427 7.62 5.82 -10.15
N GLN A 428 8.13 4.60 -10.15
CA GLN A 428 7.39 3.42 -9.74
C GLN A 428 7.16 3.40 -8.23
N ALA A 429 8.11 3.90 -7.43
CA ALA A 429 7.91 4.07 -5.99
C ALA A 429 6.72 4.99 -5.70
N LYS A 430 6.55 6.07 -6.48
CA LYS A 430 5.36 6.94 -6.41
C LYS A 430 4.11 6.19 -6.85
N ALA A 431 4.14 5.54 -8.01
CA ALA A 431 2.97 4.86 -8.59
C ALA A 431 2.40 3.77 -7.68
N LEU A 432 3.28 3.00 -7.02
CA LEU A 432 2.88 1.96 -6.07
C LEU A 432 2.51 2.50 -4.69
N ASN A 433 2.74 3.79 -4.43
CA ASN A 433 2.68 4.40 -3.11
C ASN A 433 3.54 3.63 -2.09
N ALA A 434 4.80 3.36 -2.46
CA ALA A 434 5.74 2.61 -1.62
C ALA A 434 6.22 3.41 -0.40
N ASN A 435 6.03 4.75 -0.42
CA ASN A 435 6.35 5.66 0.67
C ASN A 435 7.82 5.53 1.15
N ILE A 436 8.77 5.62 0.23
CA ILE A 436 10.20 5.51 0.53
C ILE A 436 10.68 6.76 1.30
N ASP A 437 11.36 6.58 2.43
CA ASP A 437 11.85 7.69 3.25
C ASP A 437 13.12 8.33 2.68
N ASN A 438 14.00 7.55 2.05
CA ASN A 438 15.25 8.08 1.51
C ASN A 438 15.69 7.36 0.24
N PHE A 439 16.01 8.13 -0.79
CA PHE A 439 16.67 7.68 -2.00
C PHE A 439 18.15 8.05 -1.90
N THR A 440 19.00 7.05 -1.70
CA THR A 440 20.45 7.21 -1.56
C THR A 440 21.14 6.87 -2.87
N ILE A 441 21.91 7.81 -3.41
CA ILE A 441 22.74 7.58 -4.59
C ILE A 441 24.15 7.13 -4.19
N MET A 442 24.81 6.40 -5.09
CA MET A 442 26.22 6.02 -4.99
C MET A 442 27.10 6.81 -5.96
N PRO A 443 27.49 8.06 -5.66
CA PRO A 443 28.16 8.95 -6.60
C PRO A 443 29.67 8.67 -6.72
N PHE A 444 30.02 7.49 -7.24
CA PHE A 444 31.39 7.07 -7.52
C PHE A 444 31.41 6.04 -8.67
N ASN A 445 32.59 5.58 -9.10
CA ASN A 445 32.76 4.69 -10.25
C ASN A 445 32.26 5.30 -11.57
N PHE A 446 32.56 6.59 -11.79
CA PHE A 446 32.14 7.35 -12.98
C PHE A 446 33.04 7.14 -14.21
N GLY A 447 34.11 6.34 -14.11
CA GLY A 447 35.05 6.09 -15.19
C GLY A 447 36.14 7.17 -15.34
N GLY A 448 36.55 7.79 -14.23
CA GLY A 448 37.69 8.72 -14.17
C GLY A 448 37.35 10.18 -13.92
N ALA A 449 36.24 10.48 -13.21
CA ALA A 449 35.92 11.86 -12.84
C ALA A 449 37.02 12.46 -11.94
N ALA A 450 37.59 13.60 -12.34
CA ALA A 450 38.70 14.23 -11.61
C ALA A 450 38.26 15.01 -10.36
N ASP A 451 37.04 15.57 -10.36
CA ASP A 451 36.50 16.36 -9.25
C ASP A 451 35.32 15.63 -8.59
N MET A 452 35.64 14.85 -7.55
CA MET A 452 34.64 14.09 -6.80
C MET A 452 33.68 14.97 -5.98
N TYR A 453 34.07 16.19 -5.61
CA TYR A 453 33.15 17.12 -4.96
C TYR A 453 32.07 17.55 -5.96
N ALA A 454 32.48 18.09 -7.11
CA ALA A 454 31.55 18.57 -8.12
C ALA A 454 30.66 17.45 -8.68
N ALA A 455 31.24 16.27 -8.94
CA ALA A 455 30.49 15.12 -9.43
C ALA A 455 29.43 14.64 -8.41
N THR A 456 29.77 14.59 -7.12
CA THR A 456 28.83 14.23 -6.06
C THR A 456 27.70 15.24 -5.95
N VAL A 457 28.02 16.55 -5.91
CA VAL A 457 27.00 17.62 -5.84
C VAL A 457 26.08 17.59 -7.06
N ASN A 458 26.64 17.49 -8.27
CA ASN A 458 25.85 17.45 -9.51
C ASN A 458 24.94 16.22 -9.58
N SER A 459 25.44 15.05 -9.18
CA SER A 459 24.61 13.85 -9.08
C SER A 459 23.47 14.01 -8.08
N THR A 460 23.75 14.65 -6.94
CA THR A 460 22.77 14.87 -5.87
C THR A 460 21.69 15.86 -6.28
N GLU A 461 22.05 16.96 -6.95
CA GLU A 461 21.11 17.90 -7.57
C GLU A 461 20.22 17.22 -8.62
N GLY A 462 20.80 16.35 -9.43
CA GLY A 462 20.07 15.54 -10.41
C GLY A 462 18.99 14.66 -9.76
N LEU A 463 19.35 13.95 -8.69
CA LEU A 463 18.38 13.18 -7.90
C LEU A 463 17.29 14.08 -7.32
N LYS A 464 17.67 15.18 -6.65
CA LYS A 464 16.72 16.11 -6.04
C LYS A 464 15.72 16.64 -7.07
N ASN A 465 16.19 17.04 -8.25
CA ASN A 465 15.32 17.52 -9.33
C ASN A 465 14.38 16.41 -9.86
N LYS A 466 14.87 15.17 -9.92
CA LYS A 466 14.03 14.00 -10.24
C LYS A 466 12.93 13.78 -9.20
N LEU A 467 13.24 13.88 -7.91
CA LEU A 467 12.26 13.74 -6.84
C LEU A 467 11.22 14.86 -6.89
N LYS A 468 11.63 16.12 -7.07
CA LYS A 468 10.70 17.26 -7.23
C LYS A 468 9.72 17.05 -8.37
N SER A 469 10.23 16.74 -9.56
CA SER A 469 9.38 16.53 -10.74
C SER A 469 8.45 15.32 -10.58
N THR A 470 8.90 14.27 -9.90
CA THR A 470 8.11 13.06 -9.69
C THR A 470 7.02 13.30 -8.66
N PHE A 471 7.34 13.83 -7.49
CA PHE A 471 6.42 13.92 -6.35
C PHE A 471 5.68 15.26 -6.22
N GLY A 472 6.10 16.30 -6.96
CA GLY A 472 5.58 17.66 -6.80
C GLY A 472 6.11 18.38 -5.57
N TRP A 473 7.23 17.91 -5.01
CA TRP A 473 7.85 18.45 -3.81
C TRP A 473 8.59 19.78 -4.06
N THR A 474 8.71 20.56 -2.99
CA THR A 474 9.66 21.68 -2.88
C THR A 474 11.11 21.19 -2.88
N ASP A 475 12.08 22.11 -3.02
CA ASP A 475 13.50 21.74 -2.86
C ASP A 475 13.81 21.18 -1.48
N ALA A 476 13.28 21.79 -0.41
CA ALA A 476 13.53 21.36 0.97
C ALA A 476 12.97 19.96 1.26
N GLU A 477 11.75 19.67 0.79
CA GLU A 477 11.17 18.33 0.88
C GLU A 477 12.00 17.32 0.10
N ALA A 478 12.34 17.63 -1.17
CA ALA A 478 13.12 16.70 -1.98
C ALA A 478 14.50 16.42 -1.37
N TYR A 479 15.20 17.43 -0.83
CA TYR A 479 16.46 17.21 -0.11
C TYR A 479 16.32 16.33 1.12
N ALA A 480 15.26 16.51 1.92
CA ALA A 480 15.02 15.65 3.09
C ALA A 480 14.89 14.15 2.73
N HIS A 481 14.55 13.83 1.47
CA HIS A 481 14.46 12.47 0.94
C HIS A 481 15.70 12.01 0.15
N VAL A 482 16.75 12.82 0.09
CA VAL A 482 18.01 12.50 -0.59
C VAL A 482 19.03 11.90 0.37
N GLY A 483 19.80 10.94 -0.11
CA GLY A 483 20.96 10.40 0.58
C GLY A 483 22.19 10.29 -0.32
N ILE A 484 23.36 10.32 0.30
CA ILE A 484 24.65 10.05 -0.34
C ILE A 484 25.28 8.84 0.34
N SER A 485 25.64 7.83 -0.44
CA SER A 485 26.56 6.76 -0.05
C SER A 485 27.82 6.89 -0.92
N GLY A 486 28.83 7.60 -0.44
CA GLY A 486 30.07 7.83 -1.19
C GLY A 486 31.06 6.67 -1.12
N MET A 487 32.25 6.87 -1.67
CA MET A 487 33.38 5.93 -1.53
C MET A 487 34.57 6.68 -0.96
N ASN A 488 35.18 6.15 0.10
CA ASN A 488 36.36 6.76 0.71
C ASN A 488 37.65 6.36 -0.04
N ASN A 489 38.58 7.32 -0.12
CA ASN A 489 39.83 7.17 -0.88
C ASN A 489 39.55 6.85 -2.35
N ALA A 490 40.28 5.87 -2.93
CA ALA A 490 40.11 5.45 -4.31
C ALA A 490 38.85 4.59 -4.50
N SER A 491 38.05 4.95 -5.50
CA SER A 491 37.00 4.11 -6.07
C SER A 491 37.58 2.96 -6.90
N ASP A 492 36.73 2.04 -7.36
CA ASP A 492 37.15 0.94 -8.23
C ASP A 492 37.55 1.43 -9.64
N ALA A 493 37.04 2.59 -10.05
CA ALA A 493 37.41 3.26 -11.30
C ALA A 493 38.59 4.23 -11.15
N GLY A 494 39.21 4.32 -9.97
CA GLY A 494 40.40 5.14 -9.71
C GLY A 494 40.12 6.62 -9.40
N GLU A 495 38.86 7.01 -9.19
CA GLU A 495 38.55 8.35 -8.66
C GLU A 495 38.96 8.45 -7.19
N ASN A 496 39.55 9.58 -6.79
CA ASN A 496 40.04 9.75 -5.42
C ASN A 496 39.20 10.77 -4.63
N THR A 497 38.49 10.29 -3.60
CA THR A 497 37.82 11.13 -2.62
C THR A 497 38.73 11.26 -1.39
N THR A 498 39.25 12.45 -1.11
CA THR A 498 40.07 12.72 0.09
C THR A 498 39.20 13.12 1.28
N PRO A 499 39.73 13.08 2.52
CA PRO A 499 39.03 13.61 3.69
C PRO A 499 38.59 15.07 3.53
N GLN A 500 39.38 15.91 2.84
CA GLN A 500 39.02 17.29 2.56
C GLN A 500 37.83 17.39 1.58
N ILE A 501 37.80 16.55 0.56
CA ILE A 501 36.64 16.47 -0.36
C ILE A 501 35.41 15.99 0.40
N TRP A 502 35.54 14.94 1.23
CA TRP A 502 34.44 14.39 2.01
C TRP A 502 33.88 15.39 3.03
N THR A 503 34.75 16.18 3.65
CA THR A 503 34.40 17.32 4.52
C THR A 503 33.52 18.33 3.78
N ARG A 504 33.93 18.72 2.57
CA ARG A 504 33.16 19.65 1.73
C ARG A 504 31.80 19.08 1.33
N ILE A 505 31.74 17.79 0.99
CA ILE A 505 30.48 17.11 0.65
C ILE A 505 29.56 17.08 1.88
N ARG A 506 30.06 16.74 3.07
CA ARG A 506 29.30 16.81 4.32
C ARG A 506 28.77 18.22 4.60
N ASP A 507 29.61 19.25 4.47
CA ASP A 507 29.19 20.63 4.74
C ASP A 507 28.11 21.10 3.77
N TRP A 508 28.26 20.75 2.49
CA TRP A 508 27.22 20.98 1.49
C TRP A 508 25.94 20.22 1.83
N SER A 509 26.06 18.97 2.31
CA SER A 509 24.92 18.13 2.71
C SER A 509 24.14 18.75 3.87
N ASN A 510 24.84 19.20 4.92
CA ASN A 510 24.25 19.90 6.07
C ASN A 510 23.60 21.23 5.66
N ALA A 511 24.23 21.99 4.76
CA ALA A 511 23.71 23.26 4.29
C ALA A 511 22.44 23.11 3.42
N ASN A 512 22.31 21.99 2.71
CA ASN A 512 21.14 21.68 1.88
C ASN A 512 20.11 20.82 2.60
N HIS A 513 20.37 20.46 3.86
CA HIS A 513 19.44 19.69 4.67
C HIS A 513 19.07 18.37 3.97
N ILE A 514 20.04 17.50 3.68
CA ILE A 514 19.73 16.17 3.12
C ILE A 514 19.32 15.18 4.23
N GLY A 515 18.78 14.02 3.86
CA GLY A 515 18.36 13.00 4.83
C GLY A 515 19.48 12.07 5.29
N ARG A 516 20.36 11.64 4.39
CA ARG A 516 21.33 10.57 4.71
C ARG A 516 22.72 10.87 4.18
N PHE A 517 23.71 10.59 5.01
CA PHE A 517 25.12 10.70 4.66
C PHE A 517 25.88 9.45 5.12
N SER A 518 26.45 8.73 4.16
CA SER A 518 27.11 7.45 4.35
C SER A 518 28.24 7.28 3.33
N PHE A 519 29.08 6.27 3.53
CA PHE A 519 30.05 5.84 2.54
C PHE A 519 30.41 4.36 2.70
N TRP A 520 30.89 3.78 1.61
CA TRP A 520 31.57 2.50 1.55
C TRP A 520 33.10 2.71 1.65
N ALA A 521 33.81 2.29 2.69
CA ALA A 521 33.34 1.67 3.94
C ALA A 521 34.31 1.91 5.12
N VAL A 522 33.82 1.75 6.35
CA VAL A 522 34.59 1.87 7.60
C VAL A 522 35.79 0.92 7.62
N ASN A 523 35.66 -0.26 7.02
CA ASN A 523 36.70 -1.30 6.94
C ASN A 523 38.03 -0.76 6.38
N ARG A 524 37.95 0.12 5.37
CA ARG A 524 39.10 0.70 4.67
C ARG A 524 39.45 2.12 5.14
N ASP A 525 38.75 2.64 6.15
CA ASP A 525 38.95 3.99 6.69
C ASP A 525 40.06 3.99 7.75
N ARG A 526 41.31 3.92 7.32
CA ARG A 526 42.48 3.69 8.19
C ARG A 526 43.56 4.76 7.99
N PRO A 527 44.42 5.00 8.99
CA PRO A 527 44.45 4.35 10.32
C PRO A 527 43.45 4.91 11.33
N ASN A 528 42.94 6.14 11.14
CA ASN A 528 42.26 6.91 12.20
C ASN A 528 40.75 7.10 12.01
N TRP A 529 40.15 6.42 11.03
CA TRP A 529 38.73 6.56 10.70
C TRP A 529 38.29 8.00 10.36
N GLU A 530 39.09 8.73 9.58
CA GLU A 530 38.85 10.15 9.28
C GLU A 530 37.52 10.37 8.54
N PHE A 531 37.17 9.51 7.58
CA PHE A 531 35.91 9.62 6.86
C PHE A 531 34.72 9.38 7.78
N THR A 532 34.85 8.43 8.71
CA THR A 532 33.84 8.11 9.71
C THR A 532 33.66 9.27 10.68
N ALA A 533 34.75 9.90 11.15
CA ALA A 533 34.69 11.09 12.00
C ALA A 533 34.05 12.29 11.29
N ILE A 534 34.37 12.51 10.01
CA ILE A 534 33.70 13.52 9.18
C ILE A 534 32.20 13.20 9.08
N THR A 535 31.85 11.96 8.76
CA THR A 535 30.46 11.51 8.61
C THR A 535 29.67 11.66 9.91
N ALA A 536 30.29 11.44 11.08
CA ALA A 536 29.66 11.64 12.38
C ALA A 536 29.25 13.11 12.65
N GLY A 537 29.87 14.08 11.96
CA GLY A 537 29.50 15.49 12.00
C GLY A 537 28.34 15.88 11.07
N PHE A 538 27.71 14.93 10.38
CA PHE A 538 26.51 15.18 9.58
C PHE A 538 25.30 15.41 10.50
N THR A 539 24.59 16.51 10.28
CA THR A 539 23.49 16.99 11.14
C THR A 539 22.14 17.03 10.44
N GLY A 540 22.07 16.67 9.16
CA GLY A 540 20.85 16.79 8.36
C GLY A 540 20.85 18.05 7.55
#